data_AF-A0A8B6EH72-F1
#
_entry.id   AF-A0A8B6EH72-F1
#
_cell.length_a   1.000
_cell.length_b   1.000
_cell.length_c   1.000
_cell.angle_alpha   90.00
_cell.angle_beta   90.00
_cell.angle_gamma   90.00
#
_symmetry.space_group_name_H-M   'P 1'
#
loop_
_entity.id
_entity.type
_entity.pdbx_description
1 polymer ?
#
loop_
_entity_poly.entity_id
_entity_poly.type
_entity_poly.pdbx_seq_one_letter_code
_entity_poly.pdbx_strand_id
1 'polypeptide(L)'
;CLPEENLFYIVSPKDIIVSKLRDEDDHVTWLIDHEQYEEALAVVQQKENTLQKHNLQSLGKDYLDFLLSKRDFEKAAQLCVKILSKNKDSWEEQVYKFAKIKQLKAIAPYIPRENPVLDPAIYEMVLLEFLLSDAERFLQLVRDWPSHLYKVQTVINALLDRLDRDRGNTYLMRALGDLYSYERQFDKALSIYLRLKHKDVFQLIHKHNLFGSISDKIVQLMEFDKEQAVSMLLDNMEKVPMEKVVNQLDKTPEYLFTYLDRIFQKDPHMAEKYHGKQVKLYAEYAPKKLLPFLKSSTHYPLQMALEECEMRNLIPEQVFLLGRMGNVKQALKLITEKLQDVNRAIEFCKDHNEPELWEDLIQSSLDKPFFIKVLLHNIGTHVDPIILIDKIQEGMEIEGLRDSLVKILQDYHLQISLREGCKKILVVDSFNLLDRLIKTQRKGIAVSSKYNLVVYQEVSDSQIHTSNGNLFVPWRSATHSDEFWDRSLEFIPGVSGVGLEQDSEPVSCQDFAFHSWC
;
A
#
# COMPACT_ATOMS: atom_id res chain seq x y z
N CYS A 1 -16.76 101.65 12.54
CA CYS A 1 -16.31 100.39 11.91
C CYS A 1 -14.92 100.10 12.41
N LEU A 2 -14.70 98.99 13.12
CA LEU A 2 -13.35 98.53 13.42
C LEU A 2 -12.72 98.13 12.06
N PRO A 3 -11.60 98.74 11.64
CA PRO A 3 -10.97 98.45 10.35
C PRO A 3 -10.37 97.03 10.27
N GLU A 4 -10.36 96.30 11.38
CA GLU A 4 -9.74 94.96 11.47
C GLU A 4 -10.66 93.82 11.05
N GLU A 5 -11.98 94.03 10.91
CA GLU A 5 -12.93 92.93 10.65
C GLU A 5 -13.52 92.88 9.23
N ASN A 6 -13.07 93.71 8.26
CA ASN A 6 -13.53 93.67 6.85
C ASN A 6 -15.07 93.58 6.66
N LEU A 7 -15.83 94.25 7.53
CA LEU A 7 -17.29 94.27 7.58
C LEU A 7 -17.83 95.63 7.13
N PHE A 8 -18.61 95.66 6.04
CA PHE A 8 -19.33 96.84 5.57
C PHE A 8 -20.81 96.74 5.93
N TYR A 9 -21.32 97.72 6.67
CA TYR A 9 -22.75 97.82 6.98
C TYR A 9 -23.38 98.90 6.11
N ILE A 10 -24.31 98.53 5.24
CA ILE A 10 -25.15 99.46 4.47
C ILE A 10 -26.48 99.56 5.20
N VAL A 11 -26.69 100.66 5.92
CA VAL A 11 -27.88 100.88 6.76
C VAL A 11 -28.86 101.80 6.03
N SER A 12 -30.10 101.37 5.90
CA SER A 12 -31.24 102.17 5.51
C SER A 12 -32.26 102.26 6.65
N PRO A 13 -33.23 103.20 6.64
CA PRO A 13 -34.22 103.32 7.71
C PRO A 13 -35.15 102.10 7.89
N LYS A 14 -35.15 101.17 6.93
CA LYS A 14 -35.96 99.94 6.96
C LYS A 14 -35.13 98.68 7.11
N ASP A 15 -33.95 98.64 6.50
CA ASP A 15 -33.10 97.44 6.44
C ASP A 15 -31.63 97.75 6.71
N ILE A 16 -30.94 96.80 7.33
CA ILE A 16 -29.49 96.80 7.52
C ILE A 16 -28.91 95.65 6.70
N ILE A 17 -28.07 95.97 5.72
CA ILE A 17 -27.36 94.99 4.89
C ILE A 17 -25.91 94.91 5.37
N VAL A 18 -25.43 93.70 5.65
CA VAL A 18 -24.04 93.45 6.02
C VAL A 18 -23.32 92.82 4.83
N SER A 19 -22.30 93.48 4.31
CA SER A 19 -21.39 92.98 3.28
C SER A 19 -20.08 92.56 3.95
N LYS A 20 -19.74 91.27 3.79
CA LYS A 20 -18.47 90.67 4.23
C LYS A 20 -17.69 90.23 2.99
N LEU A 21 -16.36 90.24 3.06
CA LEU A 21 -15.55 89.52 2.07
C LEU A 21 -15.86 88.03 2.19
N ARG A 22 -15.95 87.32 1.05
CA ARG A 22 -16.23 85.87 1.04
C ARG A 22 -15.08 85.14 1.71
N ASP A 23 -15.40 84.43 2.78
CA ASP A 23 -14.46 83.52 3.42
C ASP A 23 -14.42 82.19 2.66
N GLU A 24 -13.42 81.36 2.94
CA GLU A 24 -13.27 80.06 2.27
C GLU A 24 -14.42 79.10 2.63
N ASP A 25 -15.01 79.24 3.83
CA ASP A 25 -16.25 78.56 4.22
C ASP A 25 -17.45 78.98 3.33
N ASP A 26 -17.54 80.27 2.96
CA ASP A 26 -18.61 80.78 2.07
C ASP A 26 -18.42 80.28 0.62
N HIS A 27 -17.19 80.01 0.21
CA HIS A 27 -16.92 79.38 -1.07
C HIS A 27 -17.31 77.88 -1.08
N VAL A 28 -17.02 77.15 0.00
CA VAL A 28 -17.40 75.75 0.15
C VAL A 28 -18.92 75.59 0.21
N THR A 29 -19.64 76.42 0.97
CA THR A 29 -21.12 76.45 0.96
C THR A 29 -21.69 76.71 -0.43
N TRP A 30 -21.13 77.68 -1.17
CA TRP A 30 -21.56 77.94 -2.54
C TRP A 30 -21.36 76.70 -3.45
N LEU A 31 -20.25 75.99 -3.32
CA LEU A 31 -20.00 74.77 -4.10
C LEU A 31 -20.97 73.62 -3.74
N ILE A 32 -21.34 73.49 -2.47
CA ILE A 32 -22.35 72.53 -2.00
C ILE A 32 -23.73 72.85 -2.62
N ASP A 33 -24.12 74.13 -2.58
CA ASP A 33 -25.42 74.59 -3.13
C ASP A 33 -25.54 74.38 -4.65
N HIS A 34 -24.39 74.33 -5.36
CA HIS A 34 -24.32 74.07 -6.80
C HIS A 34 -24.03 72.60 -7.15
N GLU A 35 -24.13 71.69 -6.17
CA GLU A 35 -23.87 70.25 -6.32
C GLU A 35 -22.43 69.89 -6.77
N GLN A 36 -21.47 70.81 -6.67
CA GLN A 36 -20.07 70.61 -7.07
C GLN A 36 -19.23 70.05 -5.92
N TYR A 37 -19.62 68.89 -5.42
CA TYR A 37 -19.01 68.28 -4.23
C TYR A 37 -17.55 67.80 -4.43
N GLU A 38 -17.15 67.43 -5.64
CA GLU A 38 -15.75 67.01 -5.91
C GLU A 38 -14.78 68.19 -5.77
N GLU A 39 -15.14 69.33 -6.31
CA GLU A 39 -14.39 70.58 -6.20
C GLU A 39 -14.42 71.10 -4.75
N ALA A 40 -15.57 70.99 -4.07
CA ALA A 40 -15.69 71.31 -2.65
C ALA A 40 -14.74 70.47 -1.79
N LEU A 41 -14.66 69.15 -2.02
CA LEU A 41 -13.74 68.27 -1.30
C LEU A 41 -12.27 68.59 -1.58
N ALA A 42 -11.91 68.96 -2.81
CA ALA A 42 -10.55 69.36 -3.16
C ALA A 42 -10.15 70.67 -2.44
N VAL A 43 -11.05 71.65 -2.35
CA VAL A 43 -10.81 72.90 -1.62
C VAL A 43 -10.65 72.63 -0.12
N VAL A 44 -11.51 71.80 0.47
CA VAL A 44 -11.43 71.44 1.90
C VAL A 44 -10.14 70.68 2.23
N GLN A 45 -9.68 69.79 1.35
CA GLN A 45 -8.42 69.05 1.53
C GLN A 45 -7.17 69.96 1.44
N GLN A 46 -7.20 71.00 0.60
CA GLN A 46 -6.08 71.92 0.46
C GLN A 46 -6.01 72.96 1.57
N LYS A 47 -7.14 73.28 2.20
CA LYS A 47 -7.32 74.43 3.09
C LYS A 47 -7.97 74.06 4.42
N GLU A 48 -7.66 72.87 4.93
CA GLU A 48 -8.24 72.34 6.18
C GLU A 48 -7.92 73.21 7.41
N ASN A 49 -6.84 73.99 7.38
CA ASN A 49 -6.42 74.86 8.49
C ASN A 49 -7.11 76.24 8.55
N THR A 50 -7.81 76.65 7.49
CA THR A 50 -8.44 77.99 7.37
C THR A 50 -9.97 77.94 7.47
N LEU A 51 -10.56 76.75 7.40
CA LEU A 51 -12.00 76.53 7.49
C LEU A 51 -12.43 76.39 8.96
N GLN A 52 -13.55 77.04 9.31
CA GLN A 52 -14.09 77.03 10.68
C GLN A 52 -15.43 76.30 10.77
N LYS A 53 -16.19 76.22 9.67
CA LYS A 53 -17.56 75.67 9.66
C LYS A 53 -17.67 74.29 8.99
N HIS A 54 -16.90 74.04 7.93
CA HIS A 54 -17.01 72.80 7.16
C HIS A 54 -15.87 71.84 7.45
N ASN A 55 -16.21 70.69 8.02
CA ASN A 55 -15.27 69.59 8.22
C ASN A 55 -15.30 68.63 7.04
N LEU A 56 -14.15 68.05 6.71
CA LEU A 56 -13.99 67.03 5.66
C LEU A 56 -14.97 65.85 5.84
N GLN A 57 -15.23 65.46 7.09
CA GLN A 57 -16.14 64.35 7.42
C GLN A 57 -17.61 64.68 7.20
N SER A 58 -18.05 65.91 7.54
CA SER A 58 -19.46 66.30 7.35
C SER A 58 -19.76 66.51 5.87
N LEU A 59 -18.90 67.24 5.16
CA LEU A 59 -19.01 67.43 3.71
C LEU A 59 -18.92 66.09 2.96
N GLY A 60 -18.04 65.21 3.43
CA GLY A 60 -17.92 63.86 2.88
C GLY A 60 -19.18 63.02 3.08
N LYS A 61 -19.86 63.11 4.25
CA LYS A 61 -21.16 62.45 4.46
C LYS A 61 -22.24 63.03 3.55
N ASP A 62 -22.31 64.35 3.39
CA ASP A 62 -23.27 65.01 2.51
C ASP A 62 -23.06 64.61 1.04
N TYR A 63 -21.80 64.52 0.62
CA TYR A 63 -21.46 64.04 -0.72
C TYR A 63 -21.80 62.55 -0.93
N LEU A 64 -21.56 61.71 0.08
CA LEU A 64 -21.98 60.31 0.02
C LEU A 64 -23.50 60.18 -0.08
N ASP A 65 -24.26 60.94 0.72
CA ASP A 65 -25.72 60.94 0.66
C ASP A 65 -26.23 61.43 -0.71
N PHE A 66 -25.57 62.43 -1.29
CA PHE A 66 -25.83 62.88 -2.65
C PHE A 66 -25.54 61.80 -3.70
N LEU A 67 -24.39 61.13 -3.65
CA LEU A 67 -24.06 60.04 -4.58
C LEU A 67 -25.01 58.85 -4.45
N LEU A 68 -25.43 58.53 -3.23
CA LEU A 68 -26.46 57.51 -2.97
C LEU A 68 -27.80 57.90 -3.61
N SER A 69 -28.17 59.19 -3.59
CA SER A 69 -29.38 59.70 -4.25
C SER A 69 -29.32 59.61 -5.78
N LYS A 70 -28.13 59.86 -6.37
CA LYS A 70 -27.87 59.76 -7.82
C LYS A 70 -27.68 58.32 -8.32
N ARG A 71 -27.67 57.33 -7.42
CA ARG A 71 -27.43 55.88 -7.69
C ARG A 71 -26.02 55.54 -8.17
N ASP A 72 -25.04 56.42 -7.96
CA ASP A 72 -23.63 56.17 -8.29
C ASP A 72 -22.92 55.42 -7.14
N PHE A 73 -23.31 54.17 -6.91
CA PHE A 73 -22.90 53.39 -5.73
C PHE A 73 -21.40 53.02 -5.71
N GLU A 74 -20.79 52.78 -6.88
CA GLU A 74 -19.38 52.40 -6.97
C GLU A 74 -18.44 53.54 -6.60
N LYS A 75 -18.74 54.75 -7.09
CA LYS A 75 -17.99 55.97 -6.74
C LYS A 75 -18.16 56.27 -5.25
N ALA A 76 -19.38 56.16 -4.73
CA ALA A 76 -19.65 56.34 -3.30
C ALA A 76 -18.82 55.37 -2.45
N ALA A 77 -18.75 54.08 -2.82
CA ALA A 77 -17.95 53.09 -2.11
C ALA A 77 -16.44 53.38 -2.12
N GLN A 78 -15.89 53.87 -3.23
CA GLN A 78 -14.48 54.29 -3.31
C GLN A 78 -14.17 55.50 -2.41
N LEU A 79 -15.12 56.45 -2.35
CA LEU A 79 -14.98 57.66 -1.56
C LEU A 79 -15.13 57.39 -0.06
N CYS A 80 -15.88 56.36 0.34
CA CYS A 80 -15.94 55.89 1.72
C CYS A 80 -14.54 55.63 2.30
N VAL A 81 -13.62 55.01 1.54
CA VAL A 81 -12.25 54.74 2.00
C VAL A 81 -11.49 56.04 2.30
N LYS A 82 -11.66 57.06 1.45
CA LYS A 82 -10.95 58.34 1.58
C LYS A 82 -11.52 59.22 2.70
N ILE A 83 -12.84 59.23 2.86
CA ILE A 83 -13.56 60.13 3.76
C ILE A 83 -13.64 59.56 5.18
N LEU A 84 -13.97 58.27 5.31
CA LEU A 84 -14.29 57.65 6.60
C LEU A 84 -13.02 57.18 7.34
N SER A 85 -11.91 56.99 6.62
CA SER A 85 -10.57 56.67 7.12
C SER A 85 -10.56 55.72 8.34
N LYS A 86 -10.50 56.27 9.57
CA LYS A 86 -10.41 55.51 10.83
C LYS A 86 -11.67 55.56 11.71
N ASN A 87 -12.71 56.27 11.30
CA ASN A 87 -13.87 56.52 12.15
C ASN A 87 -14.88 55.37 12.06
N LYS A 88 -14.93 54.53 13.12
CA LYS A 88 -15.78 53.35 13.20
C LYS A 88 -17.26 53.69 13.02
N ASP A 89 -17.79 54.60 13.82
CA ASP A 89 -19.24 54.90 13.83
C ASP A 89 -19.74 55.42 12.48
N SER A 90 -18.88 56.18 11.77
CA SER A 90 -19.22 56.70 10.45
C SER A 90 -19.19 55.60 9.38
N TRP A 91 -18.32 54.60 9.50
CA TRP A 91 -18.37 53.41 8.64
C TRP A 91 -19.64 52.60 8.87
N GLU A 92 -20.03 52.37 10.12
CA GLU A 92 -21.24 51.61 10.45
C GLU A 92 -22.50 52.29 9.90
N GLU A 93 -22.64 53.60 10.13
CA GLU A 93 -23.75 54.40 9.60
C GLU A 93 -23.86 54.29 8.07
N GLN A 94 -22.74 54.42 7.36
CA GLN A 94 -22.72 54.35 5.91
C GLN A 94 -23.03 52.93 5.41
N VAL A 95 -22.48 51.89 6.01
CA VAL A 95 -22.81 50.51 5.63
C VAL A 95 -24.30 50.22 5.85
N TYR A 96 -24.91 50.73 6.92
CA TYR A 96 -26.37 50.65 7.11
C TYR A 96 -27.17 51.39 6.03
N LYS A 97 -26.70 52.56 5.55
CA LYS A 97 -27.32 53.28 4.42
C LYS A 97 -27.24 52.44 3.13
N PHE A 98 -26.09 51.85 2.82
CA PHE A 98 -25.93 50.94 1.67
C PHE A 98 -26.79 49.67 1.80
N ALA A 99 -26.93 49.13 3.02
CA ALA A 99 -27.79 47.97 3.30
C ALA A 99 -29.28 48.26 3.03
N LYS A 100 -29.78 49.42 3.45
CA LYS A 100 -31.17 49.85 3.19
C LYS A 100 -31.47 49.91 1.69
N ILE A 101 -30.47 50.26 0.88
CA ILE A 101 -30.57 50.39 -0.58
C ILE A 101 -30.32 49.04 -1.28
N LYS A 102 -29.96 47.97 -0.55
CA LYS A 102 -29.60 46.63 -1.06
C LYS A 102 -28.44 46.66 -2.07
N GLN A 103 -27.47 47.53 -1.81
CA GLN A 103 -26.27 47.69 -2.62
C GLN A 103 -25.01 47.39 -1.80
N LEU A 104 -25.05 46.37 -0.93
CA LEU A 104 -23.87 45.97 -0.16
C LEU A 104 -22.75 45.42 -1.05
N LYS A 105 -23.09 45.02 -2.28
CA LYS A 105 -22.11 44.53 -3.27
C LYS A 105 -21.05 45.56 -3.64
N ALA A 106 -21.42 46.84 -3.73
CA ALA A 106 -20.52 47.90 -4.13
C ALA A 106 -19.51 48.23 -3.01
N ILE A 107 -19.94 48.17 -1.75
CA ILE A 107 -19.13 48.55 -0.59
C ILE A 107 -18.27 47.39 -0.06
N ALA A 108 -18.69 46.14 -0.22
CA ALA A 108 -18.04 44.97 0.38
C ALA A 108 -16.51 44.83 0.15
N PRO A 109 -15.96 45.13 -1.04
CA PRO A 109 -14.51 45.07 -1.25
C PRO A 109 -13.72 46.10 -0.44
N TYR A 110 -14.37 47.22 -0.08
CA TYR A 110 -13.75 48.38 0.56
C TYR A 110 -13.94 48.41 2.09
N ILE A 111 -14.66 47.44 2.65
CA ILE A 111 -14.89 47.37 4.11
C ILE A 111 -13.56 47.13 4.83
N PRO A 112 -13.24 47.94 5.87
CA PRO A 112 -12.05 47.75 6.68
C PRO A 112 -11.98 46.36 7.34
N ARG A 113 -10.79 45.75 7.33
CA ARG A 113 -10.54 44.40 7.89
C ARG A 113 -9.73 44.42 9.20
N GLU A 114 -9.11 45.54 9.56
CA GLU A 114 -8.21 45.64 10.72
C GLU A 114 -8.48 46.93 11.52
N ASN A 115 -8.09 48.09 10.98
CA ASN A 115 -8.27 49.36 11.69
C ASN A 115 -9.13 50.31 10.86
N PRO A 116 -10.42 50.53 11.21
CA PRO A 116 -11.17 50.03 12.37
C PRO A 116 -11.85 48.66 12.13
N VAL A 117 -11.97 47.81 13.16
CA VAL A 117 -12.87 46.65 13.15
C VAL A 117 -14.30 47.11 13.45
N LEU A 118 -15.23 46.86 12.53
CA LEU A 118 -16.64 47.19 12.69
C LEU A 118 -17.35 46.18 13.60
N ASP A 119 -18.59 46.45 14.00
CA ASP A 119 -19.43 45.44 14.69
C ASP A 119 -19.53 44.14 13.85
N PRO A 120 -19.29 42.96 14.43
CA PRO A 120 -19.50 41.66 13.78
C PRO A 120 -20.83 41.52 13.03
N ALA A 121 -21.90 42.17 13.50
CA ALA A 121 -23.21 42.15 12.84
C ALA A 121 -23.18 42.72 11.41
N ILE A 122 -22.26 43.66 11.12
CA ILE A 122 -22.14 44.28 9.79
C ILE A 122 -21.51 43.31 8.80
N TYR A 123 -20.45 42.61 9.21
CA TYR A 123 -19.83 41.57 8.39
C TYR A 123 -20.81 40.42 8.15
N GLU A 124 -21.57 40.00 9.18
CA GLU A 124 -22.64 39.00 9.04
C GLU A 124 -23.70 39.45 8.04
N MET A 125 -24.20 40.69 8.13
CA MET A 125 -25.19 41.23 7.20
C MET A 125 -24.70 41.21 5.74
N VAL A 126 -23.46 41.63 5.50
CA VAL A 126 -22.86 41.61 4.16
C VAL A 126 -22.76 40.18 3.66
N LEU A 127 -22.21 39.26 4.48
CA LEU A 127 -22.11 37.84 4.14
C LEU A 127 -23.48 37.22 3.84
N LEU A 128 -24.53 37.57 4.59
CA LEU A 128 -25.90 37.10 4.38
C LEU A 128 -26.54 37.63 3.08
N GLU A 129 -26.17 38.83 2.63
CA GLU A 129 -26.62 39.39 1.35
C GLU A 129 -25.89 38.76 0.14
N PHE A 130 -24.65 38.30 0.31
CA PHE A 130 -23.91 37.53 -0.70
C PHE A 130 -24.27 36.05 -0.71
N LEU A 131 -24.55 35.45 0.45
CA LEU A 131 -25.54 34.37 0.55
C LEU A 131 -26.85 34.89 -0.08
N LEU A 132 -27.97 34.20 -0.31
CA LEU A 132 -29.08 34.73 -1.16
C LEU A 132 -28.71 35.10 -2.63
N SER A 133 -27.83 36.06 -2.92
CA SER A 133 -27.59 36.57 -4.27
C SER A 133 -26.49 35.83 -5.07
N ASP A 134 -25.29 35.63 -4.50
CA ASP A 134 -24.13 35.10 -5.25
C ASP A 134 -23.23 34.20 -4.38
N ALA A 135 -23.34 32.89 -4.62
CA ALA A 135 -22.61 31.87 -3.87
C ALA A 135 -21.09 31.86 -4.12
N GLU A 136 -20.62 32.30 -5.29
CA GLU A 136 -19.19 32.28 -5.62
C GLU A 136 -18.46 33.42 -4.89
N ARG A 137 -19.01 34.64 -4.98
CA ARG A 137 -18.48 35.80 -4.26
C ARG A 137 -18.54 35.61 -2.74
N PHE A 138 -19.58 34.95 -2.24
CA PHE A 138 -19.66 34.58 -0.83
C PHE A 138 -18.46 33.72 -0.40
N LEU A 139 -18.10 32.69 -1.18
CA LEU A 139 -16.95 31.84 -0.88
C LEU A 139 -15.63 32.62 -0.90
N GLN A 140 -15.45 33.54 -1.86
CA GLN A 140 -14.26 34.40 -1.91
C GLN A 140 -14.17 35.28 -0.65
N LEU A 141 -15.28 35.90 -0.24
CA LEU A 141 -15.32 36.73 0.97
C LEU A 141 -15.02 35.93 2.23
N VAL A 142 -15.55 34.71 2.37
CA VAL A 142 -15.26 33.83 3.52
C VAL A 142 -13.77 33.47 3.62
N ARG A 143 -13.06 33.41 2.49
CA ARG A 143 -11.61 33.12 2.47
C ARG A 143 -10.77 34.36 2.73
N ASP A 144 -11.21 35.49 2.22
CA ASP A 144 -10.52 36.78 2.34
C ASP A 144 -10.68 37.41 3.72
N TRP A 145 -11.82 37.16 4.38
CA TRP A 145 -12.14 37.75 5.68
C TRP A 145 -11.71 36.82 6.81
N PRO A 146 -10.87 37.29 7.74
CA PRO A 146 -10.46 36.46 8.85
C PRO A 146 -11.63 36.15 9.79
N SER A 147 -11.64 34.93 10.34
CA SER A 147 -12.75 34.35 11.09
C SER A 147 -13.10 35.04 12.42
N HIS A 148 -12.30 36.02 12.86
CA HIS A 148 -12.55 36.81 14.07
C HIS A 148 -13.46 38.02 13.82
N LEU A 149 -13.72 38.39 12.55
CA LEU A 149 -14.53 39.56 12.19
C LEU A 149 -16.04 39.31 12.30
N TYR A 150 -16.48 38.07 12.30
CA TYR A 150 -17.90 37.70 12.31
C TYR A 150 -18.15 36.47 13.18
N LYS A 151 -19.38 36.29 13.67
CA LYS A 151 -19.74 35.07 14.39
C LYS A 151 -19.97 33.95 13.37
N VAL A 152 -18.98 33.08 13.25
CA VAL A 152 -18.96 31.92 12.34
C VAL A 152 -20.24 31.08 12.46
N GLN A 153 -20.75 30.87 13.67
CA GLN A 153 -21.97 30.08 13.91
C GLN A 153 -23.25 30.67 13.29
N THR A 154 -23.43 31.99 13.34
CA THR A 154 -24.58 32.66 12.72
C THR A 154 -24.57 32.43 11.20
N VAL A 155 -23.39 32.57 10.59
CA VAL A 155 -23.18 32.36 9.15
C VAL A 155 -23.38 30.90 8.78
N ILE A 156 -22.91 29.95 9.60
CA ILE A 156 -23.14 28.51 9.40
C ILE A 156 -24.64 28.20 9.39
N ASN A 157 -25.40 28.68 10.37
CA ASN A 157 -26.84 28.39 10.45
C ASN A 157 -27.60 28.92 9.24
N ALA A 158 -27.34 30.18 8.85
CA ALA A 158 -27.96 30.75 7.66
C ALA A 158 -27.56 30.01 6.37
N LEU A 159 -26.32 29.53 6.30
CA LEU A 159 -25.84 28.76 5.15
C LEU A 159 -26.46 27.36 5.10
N LEU A 160 -26.68 26.71 6.25
CA LEU A 160 -27.42 25.44 6.35
C LEU A 160 -28.87 25.62 5.88
N ASP A 161 -29.55 26.67 6.33
CA ASP A 161 -30.92 26.99 5.89
C ASP A 161 -31.01 27.19 4.36
N ARG A 162 -29.97 27.77 3.76
CA ARG A 162 -29.88 27.91 2.30
C ARG A 162 -29.55 26.58 1.62
N LEU A 163 -28.63 25.79 2.18
CA LEU A 163 -28.28 24.48 1.63
C LEU A 163 -29.47 23.51 1.65
N ASP A 164 -30.39 23.64 2.60
CA ASP A 164 -31.61 22.84 2.65
C ASP A 164 -32.50 23.08 1.43
N ARG A 165 -32.48 24.32 0.90
CA ARG A 165 -33.16 24.70 -0.33
C ARG A 165 -32.35 24.33 -1.57
N ASP A 166 -31.03 24.55 -1.55
CA ASP A 166 -30.11 24.38 -2.67
C ASP A 166 -29.02 23.32 -2.39
N ARG A 167 -29.43 22.06 -2.23
CA ARG A 167 -28.55 20.93 -1.85
C ARG A 167 -27.42 20.60 -2.84
N GLY A 168 -27.43 21.17 -4.04
CA GLY A 168 -26.46 20.90 -5.09
C GLY A 168 -25.34 21.94 -5.23
N ASN A 169 -25.39 23.06 -4.49
CA ASN A 169 -24.44 24.14 -4.71
C ASN A 169 -23.06 23.82 -4.09
N THR A 170 -22.12 23.43 -4.94
CA THR A 170 -20.75 23.06 -4.57
C THR A 170 -19.98 24.20 -3.92
N TYR A 171 -20.22 25.46 -4.31
CA TYR A 171 -19.59 26.64 -3.73
C TYR A 171 -20.03 26.86 -2.28
N LEU A 172 -21.32 26.73 -1.99
CA LEU A 172 -21.83 26.88 -0.62
C LEU A 172 -21.35 25.73 0.28
N MET A 173 -21.32 24.50 -0.24
CA MET A 173 -20.74 23.37 0.49
C MET A 173 -19.26 23.60 0.81
N ARG A 174 -18.49 24.15 -0.13
CA ARG A 174 -17.07 24.41 0.10
C ARG A 174 -16.87 25.50 1.15
N ALA A 175 -17.66 26.57 1.09
CA ALA A 175 -17.67 27.61 2.12
C ALA A 175 -18.06 27.05 3.50
N LEU A 176 -19.02 26.12 3.57
CA LEU A 176 -19.38 25.43 4.82
C LEU A 176 -18.21 24.61 5.39
N GLY A 177 -17.48 23.91 4.53
CA GLY A 177 -16.26 23.19 4.91
C GLY A 177 -15.19 24.12 5.49
N ASP A 178 -14.96 25.25 4.82
CA ASP A 178 -14.01 26.28 5.27
C ASP A 178 -14.44 26.86 6.64
N LEU A 179 -15.73 27.20 6.81
CA LEU A 179 -16.30 27.70 8.07
C LEU A 179 -16.20 26.70 9.23
N TYR A 180 -16.53 25.42 9.01
CA TYR A 180 -16.37 24.39 10.05
C TYR A 180 -14.90 24.14 10.40
N SER A 181 -13.99 24.33 9.45
CA SER A 181 -12.54 24.24 9.71
C SER A 181 -12.08 25.37 10.63
N TYR A 182 -12.60 26.59 10.45
CA TYR A 182 -12.32 27.72 11.35
C TYR A 182 -12.90 27.51 12.76
N GLU A 183 -14.06 26.88 12.85
CA GLU A 183 -14.71 26.58 14.12
C GLU A 183 -14.14 25.35 14.85
N ARG A 184 -13.10 24.71 14.28
CA ARG A 184 -12.49 23.46 14.77
C ARG A 184 -13.45 22.27 14.81
N GLN A 185 -14.58 22.33 14.10
CA GLN A 185 -15.51 21.19 13.94
C GLN A 185 -15.09 20.32 12.76
N PHE A 186 -13.90 19.72 12.88
CA PHE A 186 -13.25 19.01 11.79
C PHE A 186 -14.01 17.76 11.29
N ASP A 187 -14.83 17.12 12.14
CA ASP A 187 -15.62 15.94 11.75
C ASP A 187 -16.71 16.27 10.72
N LYS A 188 -17.36 17.42 10.92
CA LYS A 188 -18.38 17.95 10.02
C LYS A 188 -17.72 18.48 8.75
N ALA A 189 -16.62 19.22 8.88
CA ALA A 189 -15.82 19.68 7.73
C ALA A 189 -15.39 18.50 6.84
N LEU A 190 -14.88 17.41 7.45
CA LEU A 190 -14.47 16.21 6.74
C LEU A 190 -15.63 15.58 5.95
N SER A 191 -16.81 15.48 6.56
CA SER A 191 -18.00 14.93 5.88
C SER A 191 -18.39 15.69 4.62
N ILE A 192 -18.17 17.00 4.63
CA ILE A 192 -18.48 17.87 3.50
C ILE A 192 -17.37 17.79 2.46
N TYR A 193 -16.11 17.81 2.87
CA TYR A 193 -14.98 17.66 1.94
C TYR A 193 -14.95 16.29 1.26
N LEU A 194 -15.37 15.22 1.94
CA LEU A 194 -15.56 13.89 1.34
C LEU A 194 -16.64 13.93 0.25
N ARG A 195 -17.78 14.59 0.52
CA ARG A 195 -18.84 14.78 -0.49
C ARG A 195 -18.37 15.60 -1.69
N LEU A 196 -17.55 16.62 -1.43
CA LEU A 196 -16.97 17.49 -2.46
C LEU A 196 -15.77 16.87 -3.18
N LYS A 197 -15.29 15.70 -2.75
CA LYS A 197 -14.11 15.04 -3.32
C LYS A 197 -12.89 15.98 -3.36
N HIS A 198 -12.67 16.73 -2.28
CA HIS A 198 -11.55 17.68 -2.21
C HIS A 198 -10.21 16.95 -2.01
N LYS A 199 -9.17 17.33 -2.75
CA LYS A 199 -7.85 16.65 -2.70
C LYS A 199 -7.17 16.72 -1.31
N ASP A 200 -7.43 17.80 -0.58
CA ASP A 200 -6.78 18.04 0.73
C ASP A 200 -7.44 17.28 1.89
N VAL A 201 -8.46 16.44 1.63
CA VAL A 201 -9.11 15.60 2.65
C VAL A 201 -8.07 14.79 3.43
N PHE A 202 -7.14 14.14 2.72
CA PHE A 202 -6.11 13.32 3.34
C PHE A 202 -5.12 14.13 4.20
N GLN A 203 -4.79 15.34 3.78
CA GLN A 203 -3.93 16.24 4.56
C GLN A 203 -4.61 16.73 5.83
N LEU A 204 -5.91 17.06 5.75
CA LEU A 204 -6.71 17.48 6.91
C LEU A 204 -6.85 16.36 7.93
N ILE A 205 -7.05 15.14 7.47
CA ILE A 205 -7.08 13.93 8.32
C ILE A 205 -5.78 13.79 9.11
N HIS A 206 -4.64 13.88 8.41
CA HIS A 206 -3.33 13.68 9.03
C HIS A 206 -2.98 14.80 10.01
N LYS A 207 -3.28 16.06 9.66
CA LYS A 207 -3.01 17.23 10.50
C LYS A 207 -3.84 17.26 11.78
N HIS A 208 -5.11 16.85 11.71
CA HIS A 208 -6.05 16.94 12.85
C HIS A 208 -6.38 15.59 13.50
N ASN A 209 -5.73 14.51 13.08
CA ASN A 209 -5.85 13.17 13.67
C ASN A 209 -7.30 12.63 13.71
N LEU A 210 -8.08 12.84 12.64
CA LEU A 210 -9.53 12.60 12.58
C LEU A 210 -9.94 11.13 12.37
N PHE A 211 -9.09 10.18 12.78
CA PHE A 211 -9.27 8.75 12.49
C PHE A 211 -10.51 8.13 13.14
N GLY A 212 -10.96 8.66 14.29
CA GLY A 212 -12.21 8.24 14.92
C GLY A 212 -13.45 8.54 14.08
N SER A 213 -13.46 9.66 13.35
CA SER A 213 -14.60 10.08 12.52
C SER A 213 -14.55 9.50 11.10
N ILE A 214 -13.35 9.10 10.67
CA ILE A 214 -13.15 8.34 9.42
C ILE A 214 -13.57 6.90 9.60
N SER A 215 -13.47 6.36 10.82
CA SER A 215 -13.72 4.95 11.04
C SER A 215 -15.06 4.50 10.53
N ASP A 216 -16.07 5.37 10.41
CA ASP A 216 -17.42 5.07 9.90
C ASP A 216 -17.66 5.46 8.43
N LYS A 217 -16.67 6.10 7.79
CA LYS A 217 -16.73 6.65 6.44
C LYS A 217 -15.63 6.11 5.52
N ILE A 218 -15.04 4.97 5.88
CA ILE A 218 -13.92 4.34 5.15
C ILE A 218 -14.31 4.06 3.69
N VAL A 219 -15.54 3.58 3.44
CA VAL A 219 -16.02 3.29 2.08
C VAL A 219 -16.01 4.55 1.20
N GLN A 220 -16.46 5.70 1.73
CA GLN A 220 -16.46 6.98 1.00
C GLN A 220 -15.04 7.49 0.73
N LEU A 221 -14.09 7.21 1.63
CA LEU A 221 -12.69 7.55 1.44
C LEU A 221 -12.05 6.68 0.33
N MET A 222 -12.36 5.39 0.30
CA MET A 222 -11.90 4.44 -0.71
C MET A 222 -12.51 4.70 -2.10
N GLU A 223 -13.76 5.17 -2.16
CA GLU A 223 -14.40 5.66 -3.39
C GLU A 223 -13.71 6.89 -3.98
N PHE A 224 -13.06 7.70 -3.14
CA PHE A 224 -12.36 8.89 -3.58
C PHE A 224 -10.98 8.57 -4.15
N ASP A 225 -10.12 7.90 -3.38
CA ASP A 225 -8.80 7.47 -3.82
C ASP A 225 -8.40 6.16 -3.13
N LYS A 226 -8.40 5.08 -3.90
CA LYS A 226 -8.09 3.72 -3.39
C LYS A 226 -6.65 3.63 -2.87
N GLU A 227 -5.68 4.29 -3.51
CA GLU A 227 -4.27 4.11 -3.16
C GLU A 227 -3.89 4.93 -1.94
N GLN A 228 -4.30 6.20 -1.90
CA GLN A 228 -4.01 7.09 -0.77
C GLN A 228 -4.79 6.69 0.49
N ALA A 229 -6.03 6.23 0.33
CA ALA A 229 -6.82 5.73 1.46
C ALA A 229 -6.16 4.48 2.06
N VAL A 230 -5.72 3.52 1.23
CA VAL A 230 -5.05 2.32 1.73
C VAL A 230 -3.71 2.64 2.36
N SER A 231 -2.87 3.50 1.75
CA SER A 231 -1.60 3.90 2.39
C SER A 231 -1.84 4.55 3.74
N MET A 232 -2.82 5.46 3.83
CA MET A 232 -3.17 6.14 5.08
C MET A 232 -3.66 5.18 6.17
N LEU A 233 -4.51 4.21 5.82
CA LEU A 233 -5.01 3.21 6.76
C LEU A 233 -3.88 2.31 7.26
N LEU A 234 -2.96 1.91 6.37
CA LEU A 234 -1.80 1.10 6.72
C LEU A 234 -0.78 1.85 7.59
N ASP A 235 -0.63 3.16 7.41
CA ASP A 235 0.30 3.96 8.19
C ASP A 235 -0.27 4.30 9.59
N ASN A 236 -1.57 4.13 9.80
CA ASN A 236 -2.28 4.46 11.05
C ASN A 236 -3.02 3.26 11.65
N MET A 237 -2.43 2.06 11.58
CA MET A 237 -3.02 0.82 12.12
C MET A 237 -3.29 0.86 13.63
N GLU A 238 -2.54 1.66 14.40
CA GLU A 238 -2.78 1.82 15.84
C GLU A 238 -4.11 2.54 16.15
N LYS A 239 -4.53 3.44 15.26
CA LYS A 239 -5.71 4.31 15.47
C LYS A 239 -6.97 3.71 14.87
N VAL A 240 -6.84 2.94 13.80
CA VAL A 240 -7.96 2.24 13.15
C VAL A 240 -7.63 0.75 13.09
N PRO A 241 -8.17 -0.05 14.03
CA PRO A 241 -7.95 -1.50 14.03
C PRO A 241 -8.44 -2.15 12.75
N MET A 242 -7.68 -3.13 12.25
CA MET A 242 -8.01 -3.87 11.02
C MET A 242 -9.42 -4.49 11.06
N GLU A 243 -9.88 -4.94 12.22
CA GLU A 243 -11.23 -5.51 12.40
C GLU A 243 -12.33 -4.51 12.00
N LYS A 244 -12.20 -3.24 12.38
CA LYS A 244 -13.17 -2.20 12.02
C LYS A 244 -13.16 -1.91 10.52
N VAL A 245 -11.96 -1.86 9.93
CA VAL A 245 -11.79 -1.63 8.49
C VAL A 245 -12.42 -2.79 7.69
N VAL A 246 -12.09 -4.03 8.04
CA VAL A 246 -12.60 -5.22 7.34
C VAL A 246 -14.11 -5.35 7.48
N ASN A 247 -14.68 -5.10 8.66
CA ASN A 247 -16.14 -5.17 8.86
C ASN A 247 -16.91 -4.15 8.00
N GLN A 248 -16.32 -2.98 7.75
CA GLN A 248 -16.96 -1.98 6.89
C GLN A 248 -16.76 -2.25 5.41
N LEU A 249 -15.59 -2.78 5.05
CA LEU A 249 -15.28 -3.16 3.69
C LEU A 249 -15.92 -4.50 3.27
N ASP A 250 -16.46 -5.30 4.20
CA ASP A 250 -17.16 -6.56 3.91
C ASP A 250 -18.36 -6.36 2.96
N LYS A 251 -18.94 -5.15 2.96
CA LYS A 251 -20.03 -4.77 2.03
C LYS A 251 -19.55 -4.49 0.60
N THR A 252 -18.26 -4.25 0.41
CA THR A 252 -17.65 -3.82 -0.86
C THR A 252 -16.40 -4.67 -1.16
N PRO A 253 -16.56 -5.84 -1.80
CA PRO A 253 -15.49 -6.83 -1.95
C PRO A 253 -14.28 -6.33 -2.75
N GLU A 254 -14.47 -5.43 -3.73
CA GLU A 254 -13.37 -4.79 -4.48
C GLU A 254 -12.40 -3.98 -3.60
N TYR A 255 -12.94 -3.20 -2.66
CA TYR A 255 -12.12 -2.38 -1.77
C TYR A 255 -11.43 -3.22 -0.70
N LEU A 256 -12.12 -4.26 -0.22
CA LEU A 256 -11.54 -5.23 0.69
C LEU A 256 -10.36 -5.97 0.04
N PHE A 257 -10.48 -6.36 -1.23
CA PHE A 257 -9.40 -6.95 -2.00
C PHE A 257 -8.17 -6.02 -2.08
N THR A 258 -8.39 -4.76 -2.48
CA THR A 258 -7.29 -3.79 -2.65
C THR A 258 -6.56 -3.52 -1.33
N TYR A 259 -7.32 -3.42 -0.23
CA TYR A 259 -6.77 -3.25 1.11
C TYR A 259 -5.97 -4.48 1.55
N LEU A 260 -6.51 -5.68 1.41
CA LEU A 260 -5.84 -6.92 1.82
C LEU A 260 -4.63 -7.28 0.94
N ASP A 261 -4.64 -7.00 -0.37
CA ASP A 261 -3.47 -7.15 -1.25
C ASP A 261 -2.31 -6.25 -0.81
N ARG A 262 -2.61 -4.99 -0.45
CA ARG A 262 -1.59 -4.06 0.06
C ARG A 262 -1.09 -4.43 1.47
N ILE A 263 -1.95 -4.97 2.34
CA ILE A 263 -1.49 -5.56 3.62
C ILE A 263 -0.54 -6.71 3.35
N PHE A 264 -0.91 -7.63 2.47
CA PHE A 264 -0.12 -8.81 2.17
C PHE A 264 1.26 -8.47 1.58
N GLN A 265 1.35 -7.40 0.78
CA GLN A 265 2.62 -6.87 0.29
C GLN A 265 3.49 -6.23 1.38
N LYS A 266 2.91 -5.63 2.42
CA LYS A 266 3.66 -5.08 3.56
C LYS A 266 4.10 -6.20 4.50
N ASP A 267 3.16 -7.02 4.99
CA ASP A 267 3.40 -8.08 5.96
C ASP A 267 2.47 -9.30 5.74
N PRO A 268 3.03 -10.46 5.32
CA PRO A 268 2.25 -11.70 5.11
C PRO A 268 1.59 -12.28 6.38
N HIS A 269 2.08 -11.95 7.57
CA HIS A 269 1.58 -12.48 8.85
C HIS A 269 0.45 -11.64 9.47
N MET A 270 0.25 -10.40 9.03
CA MET A 270 -0.73 -9.50 9.65
C MET A 270 -2.18 -9.86 9.27
N ALA A 271 -2.38 -10.51 8.13
CA ALA A 271 -3.69 -10.88 7.61
C ALA A 271 -4.11 -12.33 7.93
N GLU A 272 -3.42 -13.03 8.84
CA GLU A 272 -3.62 -14.47 9.10
C GLU A 272 -5.09 -14.87 9.32
N LYS A 273 -5.83 -14.11 10.13
CA LYS A 273 -7.25 -14.37 10.41
C LYS A 273 -8.17 -14.16 9.20
N TYR A 274 -7.74 -13.37 8.22
CA TYR A 274 -8.52 -12.99 7.05
C TYR A 274 -8.12 -13.76 5.79
N HIS A 275 -7.06 -14.57 5.83
CA HIS A 275 -6.59 -15.35 4.68
C HIS A 275 -7.71 -16.21 4.06
N GLY A 276 -8.62 -16.77 4.85
CA GLY A 276 -9.78 -17.50 4.32
C GLY A 276 -10.73 -16.65 3.46
N LYS A 277 -11.04 -15.42 3.90
CA LYS A 277 -11.82 -14.46 3.09
C LYS A 277 -11.01 -13.96 1.90
N GLN A 278 -9.71 -13.78 2.08
CA GLN A 278 -8.81 -13.29 1.05
C GLN A 278 -8.70 -14.26 -0.13
N VAL A 279 -8.72 -15.58 0.10
CA VAL A 279 -8.79 -16.58 -0.98
C VAL A 279 -10.02 -16.38 -1.86
N LYS A 280 -11.21 -16.16 -1.26
CA LYS A 280 -12.45 -15.88 -2.02
C LYS A 280 -12.30 -14.63 -2.89
N LEU A 281 -11.72 -13.58 -2.33
CA LEU A 281 -11.51 -12.30 -3.02
C LEU A 281 -10.45 -12.40 -4.11
N TYR A 282 -9.34 -13.12 -3.90
CA TYR A 282 -8.35 -13.37 -4.94
C TYR A 282 -8.91 -14.21 -6.08
N ALA A 283 -9.71 -15.22 -5.76
CA ALA A 283 -10.39 -16.05 -6.75
C ALA A 283 -11.38 -15.24 -7.61
N GLU A 284 -11.93 -14.14 -7.08
CA GLU A 284 -12.85 -13.25 -7.80
C GLU A 284 -12.14 -12.16 -8.62
N TYR A 285 -11.20 -11.42 -8.02
CA TYR A 285 -10.64 -10.21 -8.63
C TYR A 285 -9.26 -10.40 -9.26
N ALA A 286 -8.48 -11.39 -8.83
CA ALA A 286 -7.10 -11.56 -9.29
C ALA A 286 -6.61 -13.03 -9.22
N PRO A 287 -7.12 -13.92 -10.09
CA PRO A 287 -6.76 -15.34 -10.06
C PRO A 287 -5.25 -15.59 -10.25
N LYS A 288 -4.58 -14.76 -11.05
CA LYS A 288 -3.12 -14.86 -11.29
C LYS A 288 -2.25 -14.64 -10.04
N LYS A 289 -2.75 -13.90 -9.04
CA LYS A 289 -2.04 -13.63 -7.78
C LYS A 289 -2.32 -14.69 -6.71
N LEU A 290 -3.29 -15.59 -6.95
CA LEU A 290 -3.69 -16.61 -5.98
C LEU A 290 -2.58 -17.66 -5.78
N LEU A 291 -1.92 -18.14 -6.83
CA LEU A 291 -0.81 -19.09 -6.71
C LEU A 291 0.35 -18.59 -5.83
N PRO A 292 0.92 -17.38 -6.05
CA PRO A 292 1.92 -16.82 -5.14
C PRO A 292 1.44 -16.75 -3.69
N PHE A 293 0.19 -16.30 -3.49
CA PHE A 293 -0.41 -16.16 -2.15
C PHE A 293 -0.56 -17.52 -1.44
N LEU A 294 -1.01 -18.56 -2.15
CA LEU A 294 -1.14 -19.90 -1.59
C LEU A 294 0.23 -20.54 -1.27
N LYS A 295 1.28 -20.19 -2.02
CA LYS A 295 2.65 -20.66 -1.75
C LYS A 295 3.26 -20.00 -0.51
N SER A 296 3.00 -18.72 -0.29
CA SER A 296 3.52 -17.94 0.84
C SER A 296 2.77 -18.17 2.15
N SER A 297 1.46 -18.42 2.08
CA SER A 297 0.59 -18.46 3.26
C SER A 297 0.33 -19.89 3.72
N THR A 298 0.27 -20.12 5.04
CA THR A 298 -0.03 -21.44 5.65
C THR A 298 -1.35 -21.46 6.43
N HIS A 299 -1.94 -20.29 6.69
CA HIS A 299 -3.04 -20.12 7.66
C HIS A 299 -4.44 -20.01 7.03
N TYR A 300 -4.71 -20.68 5.90
CA TYR A 300 -6.03 -20.65 5.26
C TYR A 300 -6.74 -22.02 5.34
N PRO A 301 -8.08 -22.06 5.47
CA PRO A 301 -8.83 -23.31 5.43
C PRO A 301 -8.77 -23.92 4.03
N LEU A 302 -7.98 -25.00 3.88
CA LEU A 302 -7.72 -25.69 2.63
C LEU A 302 -9.02 -26.14 1.91
N GLN A 303 -10.01 -26.61 2.67
CA GLN A 303 -11.25 -27.13 2.11
C GLN A 303 -12.15 -26.04 1.52
N MET A 304 -12.32 -24.91 2.22
CA MET A 304 -13.04 -23.77 1.68
C MET A 304 -12.33 -23.16 0.47
N ALA A 305 -10.99 -23.15 0.47
CA ALA A 305 -10.21 -22.68 -0.67
C ALA A 305 -10.43 -23.57 -1.91
N LEU A 306 -10.51 -24.88 -1.70
CA LEU A 306 -10.74 -25.85 -2.77
C LEU A 306 -12.13 -25.70 -3.39
N GLU A 307 -13.19 -25.62 -2.57
CA GLU A 307 -14.57 -25.40 -3.04
C GLU A 307 -14.71 -24.14 -3.91
N GLU A 308 -14.10 -23.04 -3.48
CA GLU A 308 -14.13 -21.77 -4.21
C GLU A 308 -13.34 -21.84 -5.53
N CYS A 309 -12.21 -22.57 -5.53
CA CYS A 309 -11.46 -22.80 -6.75
C CYS A 309 -12.20 -23.76 -7.71
N GLU A 310 -12.92 -24.76 -7.19
CA GLU A 310 -13.77 -25.68 -7.97
C GLU A 310 -14.92 -24.96 -8.66
N MET A 311 -15.67 -24.13 -7.91
CA MET A 311 -16.75 -23.32 -8.49
C MET A 311 -16.28 -22.41 -9.64
N ARG A 312 -15.05 -21.90 -9.56
CA ARG A 312 -14.49 -20.94 -10.53
C ARG A 312 -13.58 -21.58 -11.57
N ASN A 313 -13.41 -22.90 -11.58
CA ASN A 313 -12.53 -23.65 -12.47
C ASN A 313 -11.06 -23.16 -12.49
N LEU A 314 -10.51 -22.78 -11.34
CA LEU A 314 -9.10 -22.40 -11.19
C LEU A 314 -8.21 -23.65 -11.02
N ILE A 315 -7.89 -24.31 -12.15
CA ILE A 315 -7.26 -25.63 -12.14
C ILE A 315 -5.82 -25.63 -11.56
N PRO A 316 -4.92 -24.70 -11.93
CA PRO A 316 -3.57 -24.67 -11.37
C PRO A 316 -3.55 -24.55 -9.84
N GLU A 317 -4.46 -23.75 -9.29
CA GLU A 317 -4.63 -23.52 -7.86
C GLU A 317 -5.27 -24.71 -7.16
N GLN A 318 -6.26 -25.37 -7.77
CA GLN A 318 -6.84 -26.63 -7.28
C GLN A 318 -5.77 -27.70 -7.12
N VAL A 319 -4.91 -27.87 -8.12
CA VAL A 319 -3.83 -28.87 -8.12
C VAL A 319 -2.86 -28.61 -6.97
N PHE A 320 -2.49 -27.34 -6.74
CA PHE A 320 -1.63 -26.97 -5.63
C PHE A 320 -2.28 -27.25 -4.26
N LEU A 321 -3.56 -26.92 -4.11
CA LEU A 321 -4.33 -27.18 -2.88
C LEU A 321 -4.48 -28.68 -2.61
N LEU A 322 -4.82 -29.47 -3.62
CA LEU A 322 -4.95 -30.92 -3.52
C LEU A 322 -3.62 -31.61 -3.19
N GLY A 323 -2.50 -31.12 -3.76
CA GLY A 323 -1.16 -31.59 -3.41
C GLY A 323 -0.84 -31.34 -1.93
N ARG A 324 -1.22 -30.19 -1.38
CA ARG A 324 -1.08 -29.90 0.06
C ARG A 324 -2.04 -30.67 0.96
N MET A 325 -3.22 -31.03 0.46
CA MET A 325 -4.18 -31.87 1.19
C MET A 325 -3.80 -33.36 1.16
N GLY A 326 -2.80 -33.76 0.38
CA GLY A 326 -2.41 -35.16 0.18
C GLY A 326 -3.37 -35.94 -0.73
N ASN A 327 -4.31 -35.27 -1.40
CA ASN A 327 -5.26 -35.90 -2.32
C ASN A 327 -4.71 -35.89 -3.75
N VAL A 328 -3.54 -36.51 -3.89
CA VAL A 328 -2.70 -36.52 -5.09
C VAL A 328 -3.38 -37.22 -6.28
N LYS A 329 -4.20 -38.25 -6.05
CA LYS A 329 -4.92 -38.97 -7.13
C LYS A 329 -5.96 -38.09 -7.81
N GLN A 330 -6.71 -37.29 -7.05
CA GLN A 330 -7.67 -36.34 -7.62
C GLN A 330 -6.96 -35.17 -8.30
N ALA A 331 -5.84 -34.69 -7.73
CA ALA A 331 -5.00 -33.67 -8.37
C ALA A 331 -4.52 -34.15 -9.74
N LEU A 332 -4.00 -35.37 -9.82
CA LEU A 332 -3.47 -35.96 -11.03
C LEU A 332 -4.55 -36.11 -12.10
N LYS A 333 -5.74 -36.61 -11.74
CA LYS A 333 -6.91 -36.65 -12.65
C LYS A 333 -7.28 -35.27 -13.18
N LEU A 334 -7.28 -34.24 -12.33
CA LEU A 334 -7.56 -32.87 -12.76
C LEU A 334 -6.51 -32.33 -13.72
N ILE A 335 -5.23 -32.66 -13.53
CA ILE A 335 -4.17 -32.28 -14.47
C ILE A 335 -4.35 -33.00 -15.81
N THR A 336 -4.58 -34.31 -15.80
CA THR A 336 -4.63 -35.14 -17.01
C THR A 336 -5.90 -34.92 -17.85
N GLU A 337 -7.04 -34.69 -17.19
CA GLU A 337 -8.33 -34.47 -17.86
C GLU A 337 -8.52 -33.01 -18.29
N LYS A 338 -8.25 -32.03 -17.39
CA LYS A 338 -8.61 -30.62 -17.63
C LYS A 338 -7.47 -29.73 -18.13
N LEU A 339 -6.25 -29.88 -17.60
CA LEU A 339 -5.11 -29.04 -18.05
C LEU A 339 -4.45 -29.57 -19.31
N GLN A 340 -4.46 -30.90 -19.50
CA GLN A 340 -3.68 -31.59 -20.54
C GLN A 340 -2.18 -31.21 -20.57
N ASP A 341 -1.66 -30.60 -19.50
CA ASP A 341 -0.28 -30.11 -19.39
C ASP A 341 0.59 -31.22 -18.80
N VAL A 342 1.22 -31.98 -19.70
CA VAL A 342 2.00 -33.19 -19.37
C VAL A 342 3.23 -32.86 -18.52
N ASN A 343 3.86 -31.70 -18.74
CA ASN A 343 5.08 -31.33 -18.00
C ASN A 343 4.75 -31.04 -16.53
N ARG A 344 3.63 -30.36 -16.25
CA ARG A 344 3.17 -30.14 -14.88
C ARG A 344 2.73 -31.42 -14.17
N ALA A 345 2.10 -32.35 -14.90
CA ALA A 345 1.77 -33.66 -14.36
C ALA A 345 3.04 -34.41 -13.92
N ILE A 346 4.10 -34.33 -14.73
CA ILE A 346 5.41 -34.95 -14.44
C ILE A 346 6.11 -34.25 -13.27
N GLU A 347 6.13 -32.92 -13.23
CA GLU A 347 6.68 -32.16 -12.08
C GLU A 347 5.95 -32.54 -10.78
N PHE A 348 4.62 -32.61 -10.82
CA PHE A 348 3.82 -33.03 -9.67
C PHE A 348 4.15 -34.46 -9.21
N CYS A 349 4.32 -35.40 -10.15
CA CYS A 349 4.71 -36.77 -9.81
C CYS A 349 6.15 -36.86 -9.28
N LYS A 350 7.07 -36.02 -9.78
CA LYS A 350 8.45 -35.92 -9.26
C LYS A 350 8.49 -35.36 -7.85
N ASP A 351 7.65 -34.37 -7.55
CA ASP A 351 7.58 -33.73 -6.23
C ASP A 351 7.00 -34.68 -5.16
N HIS A 352 6.03 -35.52 -5.53
CA HIS A 352 5.36 -36.45 -4.61
C HIS A 352 6.02 -37.84 -4.52
N ASN A 353 6.81 -38.27 -5.52
CA ASN A 353 7.62 -39.50 -5.51
C ASN A 353 6.86 -40.81 -5.18
N GLU A 354 5.54 -40.87 -5.41
CA GLU A 354 4.74 -42.08 -5.20
C GLU A 354 4.64 -42.94 -6.48
N PRO A 355 4.96 -44.25 -6.42
CA PRO A 355 4.91 -45.13 -7.59
C PRO A 355 3.48 -45.34 -8.11
N GLU A 356 2.46 -45.34 -7.22
CA GLU A 356 1.05 -45.45 -7.62
C GLU A 356 0.58 -44.29 -8.51
N LEU A 357 1.12 -43.07 -8.28
CA LEU A 357 0.79 -41.92 -9.12
C LEU A 357 1.35 -42.06 -10.52
N TRP A 358 2.52 -42.67 -10.66
CA TRP A 358 3.09 -42.99 -11.96
C TRP A 358 2.27 -44.03 -12.68
N GLU A 359 1.76 -45.05 -11.98
CA GLU A 359 0.84 -46.04 -12.58
C GLU A 359 -0.48 -45.40 -13.03
N ASP A 360 -1.09 -44.54 -12.20
CA ASP A 360 -2.31 -43.79 -12.53
C ASP A 360 -2.10 -42.83 -13.71
N LEU A 361 -0.92 -42.20 -13.78
CA LEU A 361 -0.53 -41.33 -14.89
C LEU A 361 -0.27 -42.13 -16.17
N ILE A 362 0.38 -43.30 -16.06
CA ILE A 362 0.57 -44.20 -17.19
C ILE A 362 -0.79 -44.66 -17.71
N GLN A 363 -1.68 -45.15 -16.84
CA GLN A 363 -3.01 -45.63 -17.22
C GLN A 363 -3.84 -44.54 -17.93
N SER A 364 -3.79 -43.29 -17.45
CA SER A 364 -4.49 -42.16 -18.07
C SER A 364 -3.79 -41.60 -19.33
N SER A 365 -2.52 -41.97 -19.56
CA SER A 365 -1.75 -41.57 -20.74
C SER A 365 -1.83 -42.56 -21.91
N LEU A 366 -2.28 -43.80 -21.68
CA LEU A 366 -2.39 -44.83 -22.72
C LEU A 366 -3.33 -44.43 -23.87
N ASP A 367 -4.31 -43.57 -23.59
CA ASP A 367 -5.28 -43.11 -24.59
C ASP A 367 -4.75 -42.00 -25.52
N LYS A 368 -3.58 -41.41 -25.22
CA LYS A 368 -3.07 -40.21 -25.92
C LYS A 368 -1.60 -40.37 -26.36
N PRO A 369 -1.30 -40.52 -27.67
CA PRO A 369 0.06 -40.76 -28.17
C PRO A 369 1.03 -39.60 -27.89
N PHE A 370 0.54 -38.36 -27.82
CA PHE A 370 1.34 -37.19 -27.44
C PHE A 370 1.80 -37.26 -25.97
N PHE A 371 0.96 -37.77 -25.06
CA PHE A 371 1.32 -37.91 -23.66
C PHE A 371 2.45 -38.92 -23.48
N ILE A 372 2.36 -40.07 -24.14
CA ILE A 372 3.38 -41.13 -24.12
C ILE A 372 4.74 -40.61 -24.56
N LYS A 373 4.79 -39.78 -25.62
CA LYS A 373 6.04 -39.15 -26.09
C LYS A 373 6.71 -38.29 -25.02
N VAL A 374 5.95 -37.38 -24.38
CA VAL A 374 6.47 -36.44 -23.39
C VAL A 374 6.86 -37.14 -22.10
N LEU A 375 6.07 -38.15 -21.70
CA LEU A 375 6.40 -39.10 -20.64
C LEU A 375 7.76 -39.75 -20.91
N LEU A 376 7.92 -40.45 -22.04
CA LEU A 376 9.16 -41.14 -22.38
C LEU A 376 10.38 -40.18 -22.44
N HIS A 377 10.19 -38.93 -22.83
CA HIS A 377 11.28 -37.96 -22.87
C HIS A 377 11.80 -37.54 -21.46
N ASN A 378 10.97 -37.64 -20.42
CA ASN A 378 11.20 -37.04 -19.10
C ASN A 378 11.26 -38.06 -17.94
N ILE A 379 11.01 -39.34 -18.20
CA ILE A 379 10.93 -40.42 -17.19
C ILE A 379 12.27 -40.96 -16.71
N GLY A 380 13.37 -40.72 -17.45
CA GLY A 380 14.63 -41.51 -17.42
C GLY A 380 15.29 -41.86 -16.08
N THR A 381 14.81 -41.37 -14.94
CA THR A 381 15.32 -41.67 -13.60
C THR A 381 14.29 -42.21 -12.59
N HIS A 382 12.98 -42.15 -12.85
CA HIS A 382 11.96 -42.37 -11.81
C HIS A 382 11.08 -43.62 -11.99
N VAL A 383 10.91 -44.10 -13.22
CA VAL A 383 10.08 -45.28 -13.52
C VAL A 383 10.82 -46.14 -14.52
N ASP A 384 10.74 -47.46 -14.34
CA ASP A 384 11.31 -48.41 -15.28
C ASP A 384 10.60 -48.30 -16.65
N PRO A 385 11.33 -47.96 -17.74
CA PRO A 385 10.76 -47.83 -19.07
C PRO A 385 10.09 -49.11 -19.55
N ILE A 386 10.50 -50.26 -19.01
CA ILE A 386 9.94 -51.58 -19.34
C ILE A 386 8.44 -51.62 -19.02
N ILE A 387 8.03 -51.09 -17.85
CA ILE A 387 6.61 -51.04 -17.43
C ILE A 387 5.78 -50.21 -18.42
N LEU A 388 6.39 -49.20 -19.00
CA LEU A 388 5.72 -48.30 -19.95
C LEU A 388 5.69 -48.90 -21.35
N ILE A 389 6.78 -49.55 -21.78
CA ILE A 389 6.87 -50.25 -23.07
C ILE A 389 5.89 -51.42 -23.12
N ASP A 390 5.79 -52.22 -22.05
CA ASP A 390 4.90 -53.39 -21.98
C ASP A 390 3.41 -53.02 -22.01
N LYS A 391 3.06 -51.78 -21.63
CA LYS A 391 1.67 -51.29 -21.58
C LYS A 391 1.22 -50.55 -22.86
N ILE A 392 2.12 -50.28 -23.82
CA ILE A 392 1.76 -49.63 -25.09
C ILE A 392 1.07 -50.65 -26.01
N GLN A 393 -0.11 -50.31 -26.53
CA GLN A 393 -0.84 -51.17 -27.46
C GLN A 393 -0.10 -51.28 -28.81
N GLU A 394 0.02 -52.51 -29.32
CA GLU A 394 0.60 -52.80 -30.63
C GLU A 394 -0.24 -52.12 -31.74
N GLY A 395 0.40 -51.23 -32.52
CA GLY A 395 -0.23 -50.51 -33.65
C GLY A 395 -0.49 -49.02 -33.43
N MET A 396 -0.12 -48.43 -32.28
CA MET A 396 -0.18 -46.98 -32.08
C MET A 396 1.02 -46.26 -32.72
N GLU A 397 0.74 -45.27 -33.57
CA GLU A 397 1.76 -44.39 -34.16
C GLU A 397 2.21 -43.34 -33.13
N ILE A 398 3.39 -43.55 -32.53
CA ILE A 398 4.03 -42.59 -31.61
C ILE A 398 5.15 -41.86 -32.35
N GLU A 399 4.93 -40.59 -32.68
CA GLU A 399 5.94 -39.76 -33.34
C GLU A 399 7.15 -39.48 -32.44
N GLY A 400 8.36 -39.83 -32.89
CA GLY A 400 9.60 -39.56 -32.16
C GLY A 400 9.93 -40.56 -31.05
N LEU A 401 9.28 -41.73 -31.05
CA LEU A 401 9.58 -42.84 -30.12
C LEU A 401 11.07 -43.22 -30.14
N ARG A 402 11.67 -43.28 -31.33
CA ARG A 402 13.09 -43.61 -31.52
C ARG A 402 14.01 -42.67 -30.74
N ASP A 403 13.79 -41.37 -30.86
CA ASP A 403 14.65 -40.37 -30.21
C ASP A 403 14.49 -40.39 -28.70
N SER A 404 13.26 -40.58 -28.20
CA SER A 404 13.00 -40.77 -26.77
C SER A 404 13.65 -42.05 -26.23
N LEU A 405 13.57 -43.17 -26.96
CA LEU A 405 14.22 -44.43 -26.56
C LEU A 405 15.75 -44.32 -26.56
N VAL A 406 16.34 -43.66 -27.57
CA VAL A 406 17.79 -43.41 -27.61
C VAL A 406 18.23 -42.58 -26.41
N LYS A 407 17.47 -41.54 -26.06
CA LYS A 407 17.76 -40.71 -24.88
C LYS A 407 17.66 -41.51 -23.59
N ILE A 408 16.60 -42.32 -23.41
CA ILE A 408 16.45 -43.21 -22.25
C ILE A 408 17.65 -44.16 -22.15
N LEU A 409 18.03 -44.83 -23.25
CA LEU A 409 19.17 -45.75 -23.25
C LEU A 409 20.49 -45.04 -22.90
N GLN A 410 20.69 -43.81 -23.38
CA GLN A 410 21.84 -43.00 -23.01
C GLN A 410 21.82 -42.63 -21.52
N ASP A 411 20.68 -42.22 -20.97
CA ASP A 411 20.51 -41.88 -19.56
C ASP A 411 20.77 -43.11 -18.67
N TYR A 412 20.25 -44.29 -19.04
CA TYR A 412 20.52 -45.55 -18.34
C TYR A 412 21.99 -45.97 -18.44
N HIS A 413 22.61 -45.83 -19.62
CA HIS A 413 24.03 -46.11 -19.78
C HIS A 413 24.89 -45.17 -18.92
N LEU A 414 24.54 -43.89 -18.84
CA LEU A 414 25.20 -42.92 -17.95
C LEU A 414 25.00 -43.30 -16.48
N GLN A 415 23.80 -43.70 -16.05
CA GLN A 415 23.56 -44.17 -14.69
C GLN A 415 24.38 -45.41 -14.34
N ILE A 416 24.45 -46.40 -15.23
CA ILE A 416 25.26 -47.61 -15.02
C ILE A 416 26.74 -47.23 -14.93
N SER A 417 27.23 -46.40 -15.86
CA SER A 417 28.61 -45.91 -15.85
C SER A 417 28.96 -45.13 -14.57
N LEU A 418 28.04 -44.29 -14.09
CA LEU A 418 28.18 -43.58 -12.82
C LEU A 418 28.19 -44.55 -11.63
N ARG A 419 27.27 -45.53 -11.58
CA ARG A 419 27.24 -46.54 -10.52
C ARG A 419 28.52 -47.38 -10.49
N GLU A 420 29.03 -47.77 -11.65
CA GLU A 420 30.32 -48.48 -11.77
C GLU A 420 31.50 -47.61 -11.35
N GLY A 421 31.50 -46.33 -11.74
CA GLY A 421 32.49 -45.34 -11.32
C GLY A 421 32.49 -45.18 -9.80
N CYS A 422 31.32 -44.93 -9.20
CA CYS A 422 31.14 -44.84 -7.75
C CYS A 422 31.57 -46.14 -7.05
N LYS A 423 31.22 -47.32 -7.59
CA LYS A 423 31.66 -48.61 -7.04
C LYS A 423 33.19 -48.73 -7.06
N LYS A 424 33.84 -48.39 -8.17
CA LYS A 424 35.31 -48.42 -8.28
C LYS A 424 35.97 -47.47 -7.28
N ILE A 425 35.47 -46.23 -7.17
CA ILE A 425 35.98 -45.24 -6.21
C ILE A 425 35.80 -45.73 -4.78
N LEU A 426 34.60 -46.20 -4.41
CA LEU A 426 34.33 -46.71 -3.06
C LEU A 426 35.21 -47.90 -2.69
N VAL A 427 35.47 -48.82 -3.63
CA VAL A 427 36.36 -49.95 -3.42
C VAL A 427 37.80 -49.47 -3.24
N VAL A 428 38.28 -48.54 -4.07
CA VAL A 428 39.63 -47.97 -3.93
C VAL A 428 39.78 -47.21 -2.60
N ASP A 429 38.78 -46.43 -2.21
CA ASP A 429 38.79 -45.70 -0.95
C ASP A 429 38.73 -46.62 0.26
N SER A 430 37.96 -47.71 0.22
CA SER A 430 37.95 -48.69 1.31
C SER A 430 39.32 -49.35 1.48
N PHE A 431 40.00 -49.71 0.38
CA PHE A 431 41.37 -50.22 0.43
C PHE A 431 42.38 -49.17 0.92
N ASN A 432 42.26 -47.91 0.49
CA ASN A 432 43.12 -46.82 0.95
C ASN A 432 42.94 -46.53 2.44
N LEU A 433 41.71 -46.53 2.93
CA LEU A 433 41.39 -46.37 4.35
C LEU A 433 41.93 -47.55 5.17
N LEU A 434 41.78 -48.78 4.67
CA LEU A 434 42.34 -49.97 5.29
C LEU A 434 43.88 -49.89 5.37
N ASP A 435 44.56 -49.51 4.28
CA ASP A 435 46.02 -49.36 4.26
C ASP A 435 46.50 -48.24 5.19
N ARG A 436 45.76 -47.11 5.27
CA ARG A 436 46.03 -46.05 6.25
C ARG A 436 45.89 -46.55 7.68
N LEU A 437 44.85 -47.33 7.98
CA LEU A 437 44.60 -47.92 9.30
C LEU A 437 45.70 -48.91 9.66
N ILE A 438 46.13 -49.76 8.73
CA ILE A 438 47.26 -50.68 8.92
C ILE A 438 48.55 -49.89 9.18
N LYS A 439 48.81 -48.83 8.42
CA LYS A 439 49.98 -47.96 8.62
C LYS A 439 49.95 -47.26 9.97
N THR A 440 48.80 -46.77 10.44
CA THR A 440 48.70 -46.15 11.77
C THR A 440 48.85 -47.18 12.89
N GLN A 441 48.28 -48.38 12.75
CA GLN A 441 48.48 -49.46 13.73
C GLN A 441 49.92 -49.99 13.76
N ARG A 442 50.64 -49.98 12.63
CA ARG A 442 52.05 -50.36 12.55
C ARG A 442 53.02 -49.25 12.96
N LYS A 443 52.56 -48.01 13.15
CA LYS A 443 53.41 -46.93 13.66
C LYS A 443 53.71 -47.18 15.14
N GLY A 444 54.98 -47.02 15.52
CA GLY A 444 55.37 -47.00 16.92
C GLY A 444 54.64 -45.87 17.65
N ILE A 445 53.98 -46.19 18.76
CA ILE A 445 53.36 -45.21 19.65
C ILE A 445 54.46 -44.68 20.57
N ALA A 446 54.59 -43.34 20.64
CA ALA A 446 55.50 -42.72 21.61
C ALA A 446 54.91 -42.86 23.02
N VAL A 447 55.48 -43.77 23.81
CA VAL A 447 55.09 -43.96 25.22
C VAL A 447 55.72 -42.84 26.05
N SER A 448 54.91 -41.95 26.61
CA SER A 448 55.39 -40.98 27.61
C SER A 448 55.71 -41.70 28.92
N SER A 449 56.81 -41.32 29.59
CA SER A 449 57.44 -42.06 30.72
C SER A 449 56.62 -42.15 32.02
N LYS A 450 55.30 -41.96 31.98
CA LYS A 450 54.41 -42.02 33.15
C LYS A 450 53.55 -43.29 33.22
N TYR A 451 53.69 -44.22 32.29
CA TYR A 451 52.97 -45.50 32.32
C TYR A 451 53.94 -46.67 32.16
N ASN A 452 54.06 -47.51 33.20
CA ASN A 452 54.76 -48.79 33.13
C ASN A 452 53.95 -49.75 32.24
N LEU A 453 54.45 -50.04 31.05
CA LEU A 453 53.92 -51.11 30.21
C LEU A 453 54.70 -52.40 30.49
N VAL A 454 53.96 -53.45 30.84
CA VAL A 454 54.49 -54.81 30.94
C VAL A 454 54.63 -55.36 29.52
N VAL A 455 55.86 -55.42 29.02
CA VAL A 455 56.17 -56.12 27.77
C VAL A 455 56.35 -57.60 28.11
N TYR A 456 55.43 -58.45 27.65
CA TYR A 456 55.64 -59.90 27.66
C TYR A 456 56.41 -60.31 26.40
N GLN A 457 57.48 -61.06 26.65
CA GLN A 457 58.36 -61.84 25.77
C GLN A 457 59.68 -61.22 25.27
N GLU A 458 60.71 -62.04 25.52
CA GLU A 458 62.14 -61.86 25.29
C GLU A 458 62.44 -61.46 23.84
N VAL A 459 62.95 -60.24 23.67
CA VAL A 459 63.65 -59.85 22.45
C VAL A 459 65.14 -60.02 22.74
N SER A 460 65.77 -60.91 21.98
CA SER A 460 67.22 -61.09 21.99
C SER A 460 67.93 -59.83 21.51
N ASP A 461 68.96 -59.43 22.26
CA ASP A 461 69.70 -58.14 22.27
C ASP A 461 70.45 -57.74 20.98
N SER A 462 69.87 -57.89 19.78
CA SER A 462 70.62 -57.62 18.53
C SER A 462 70.07 -56.53 17.60
N GLN A 463 68.97 -55.83 17.92
CA GLN A 463 68.51 -54.70 17.09
C GLN A 463 67.90 -53.53 17.89
N ILE A 464 68.60 -53.04 18.90
CA ILE A 464 68.29 -51.75 19.54
C ILE A 464 69.29 -50.71 19.05
N HIS A 465 68.93 -49.94 18.02
CA HIS A 465 69.68 -48.73 17.66
C HIS A 465 69.13 -47.53 18.45
N THR A 466 69.95 -47.03 19.37
CA THR A 466 69.71 -45.77 20.06
C THR A 466 70.32 -44.61 19.26
N SER A 467 69.48 -43.73 18.73
CA SER A 467 69.89 -42.35 18.47
C SER A 467 68.75 -41.42 18.90
N ASN A 468 69.07 -40.51 19.82
CA ASN A 468 68.19 -39.48 20.40
C ASN A 468 66.98 -39.95 21.20
N GLY A 469 67.21 -40.74 22.26
CA GLY A 469 66.34 -40.78 23.45
C GLY A 469 64.95 -41.40 23.31
N ASN A 470 64.54 -41.88 22.13
CA ASN A 470 63.25 -42.53 21.92
C ASN A 470 63.46 -44.00 21.53
N LEU A 471 62.94 -44.93 22.34
CA LEU A 471 62.85 -46.36 22.02
C LEU A 471 61.75 -46.57 20.94
N PHE A 472 62.10 -47.24 19.85
CA PHE A 472 61.15 -47.73 18.85
C PHE A 472 61.10 -49.26 18.90
N VAL A 473 59.93 -49.83 19.24
CA VAL A 473 59.70 -51.27 19.25
C VAL A 473 58.68 -51.61 18.15
N PRO A 474 58.99 -52.49 17.18
CA PRO A 474 58.01 -52.95 16.20
C PRO A 474 57.15 -54.07 16.82
N TRP A 475 55.85 -53.84 17.00
CA TRP A 475 54.91 -54.86 17.46
C TRP A 475 54.49 -55.79 16.29
N ARG A 476 54.71 -57.10 16.44
CA ARG A 476 53.96 -58.13 15.70
C ARG A 476 52.84 -58.63 16.61
N SER A 477 51.59 -58.32 16.31
CA SER A 477 50.45 -58.97 16.98
C SER A 477 50.20 -60.34 16.37
N ALA A 478 50.45 -61.39 17.14
CA ALA A 478 49.88 -62.71 16.93
C ALA A 478 48.40 -62.66 17.33
N THR A 479 47.48 -62.87 16.38
CA THR A 479 46.07 -63.10 16.69
C THR A 479 45.87 -64.57 17.03
N HIS A 480 45.49 -64.87 18.27
CA HIS A 480 44.87 -66.15 18.60
C HIS A 480 43.55 -65.90 19.34
N SER A 481 42.50 -66.45 18.73
CA SER A 481 41.17 -66.81 19.25
C SER A 481 40.27 -65.72 19.83
N ASP A 482 39.17 -65.51 19.10
CA ASP A 482 37.78 -65.79 19.51
C ASP A 482 37.24 -65.22 20.83
N GLU A 483 35.96 -64.86 20.76
CA GLU A 483 35.08 -64.40 21.85
C GLU A 483 35.22 -62.93 22.26
N PHE A 484 34.88 -61.95 21.40
CA PHE A 484 34.42 -60.64 21.93
C PHE A 484 33.64 -59.75 20.93
N TRP A 485 32.94 -60.31 19.94
CA TRP A 485 32.11 -59.54 18.99
C TRP A 485 30.66 -60.01 18.93
N ASP A 486 30.03 -60.30 20.07
CA ASP A 486 28.61 -60.68 20.09
C ASP A 486 27.68 -59.78 20.95
N ARG A 487 28.16 -58.62 21.39
CA ARG A 487 27.29 -57.63 22.06
C ARG A 487 27.73 -56.20 21.78
N SER A 488 27.30 -55.67 20.64
CA SER A 488 26.96 -54.25 20.44
C SER A 488 26.62 -54.06 18.96
N LEU A 489 25.42 -54.46 18.54
CA LEU A 489 24.72 -53.97 17.34
C LEU A 489 23.29 -54.56 17.34
N GLU A 490 22.51 -54.21 18.36
CA GLU A 490 21.05 -54.29 18.24
C GLU A 490 20.55 -53.03 17.54
N PHE A 491 20.02 -53.24 16.32
CA PHE A 491 18.85 -52.60 15.73
C PHE A 491 18.80 -51.08 15.55
N ILE A 492 18.92 -50.66 14.28
CA ILE A 492 17.96 -49.76 13.63
C ILE A 492 17.38 -50.52 12.43
N PRO A 493 16.05 -50.69 12.29
CA PRO A 493 15.42 -51.60 11.35
C PRO A 493 15.21 -50.97 9.97
N GLY A 494 15.31 -51.80 8.92
CA GLY A 494 14.77 -51.46 7.60
C GLY A 494 15.55 -52.06 6.43
N VAL A 495 15.03 -53.20 5.95
CA VAL A 495 15.33 -53.89 4.67
C VAL A 495 16.34 -55.03 4.78
N SER A 496 15.84 -56.16 5.26
CA SER A 496 16.38 -57.51 5.05
C SER A 496 15.33 -58.35 4.32
N GLY A 497 15.72 -58.91 3.18
CA GLY A 497 14.97 -59.92 2.46
C GLY A 497 15.49 -60.03 1.03
N VAL A 498 16.56 -60.80 0.81
CA VAL A 498 16.51 -62.14 0.22
C VAL A 498 17.91 -62.75 0.40
N GLY A 499 17.94 -63.96 0.96
CA GLY A 499 19.15 -64.72 1.27
C GLY A 499 19.88 -65.22 0.04
N LEU A 500 21.21 -65.22 0.13
CA LEU A 500 22.08 -66.01 -0.73
C LEU A 500 22.35 -67.32 -0.01
N GLU A 501 21.71 -68.39 -0.47
CA GLU A 501 22.16 -69.76 -0.25
C GLU A 501 23.47 -69.98 -1.03
N GLN A 502 24.47 -70.48 -0.33
CA GLN A 502 25.68 -71.05 -0.91
C GLN A 502 25.36 -72.47 -1.36
N ASP A 503 25.62 -72.78 -2.63
CA ASP A 503 25.91 -74.15 -3.06
C ASP A 503 27.14 -74.18 -3.97
N SER A 504 28.14 -74.88 -3.46
CA SER A 504 29.15 -75.74 -4.09
C SER A 504 29.67 -75.46 -5.53
N GLU A 505 31.01 -75.40 -5.60
CA GLU A 505 31.88 -75.64 -6.79
C GLU A 505 31.62 -77.03 -7.46
N PRO A 506 32.39 -77.46 -8.49
CA PRO A 506 32.75 -76.86 -9.78
C PRO A 506 32.59 -77.87 -10.96
N VAL A 507 32.30 -77.44 -12.21
CA VAL A 507 32.57 -78.28 -13.40
C VAL A 507 32.99 -77.44 -14.62
N SER A 508 33.98 -78.00 -15.32
CA SER A 508 34.69 -77.60 -16.53
C SER A 508 33.88 -77.44 -17.83
N CYS A 509 34.57 -76.83 -18.81
CA CYS A 509 34.54 -76.99 -20.28
C CYS A 509 34.29 -75.65 -20.98
N GLN A 510 35.32 -75.00 -21.56
CA GLN A 510 35.88 -75.27 -22.89
C GLN A 510 34.82 -75.37 -24.01
N ASP A 511 35.01 -74.46 -24.95
CA ASP A 511 34.61 -74.50 -26.36
C ASP A 511 33.12 -74.51 -26.70
N PHE A 512 32.63 -73.37 -27.18
CA PHE A 512 31.94 -73.33 -28.47
C PHE A 512 32.09 -71.94 -29.11
N ALA A 513 32.88 -71.91 -30.17
CA ALA A 513 32.84 -70.88 -31.18
C ALA A 513 31.51 -70.96 -31.94
N PHE A 514 30.86 -69.83 -32.20
CA PHE A 514 30.08 -69.63 -33.43
C PHE A 514 30.06 -68.14 -33.80
N HIS A 515 30.89 -67.84 -34.80
CA HIS A 515 30.64 -66.96 -35.94
C HIS A 515 29.74 -65.72 -35.80
N SER A 516 30.41 -64.57 -35.93
CA SER A 516 30.19 -63.54 -36.96
C SER A 516 28.77 -63.33 -37.48
N TRP A 517 28.23 -62.15 -37.17
CA TRP A 517 27.87 -61.23 -38.24
C TRP A 517 28.98 -60.17 -38.37
N CYS A 518 29.39 -59.97 -39.63
CA CYS A 518 30.60 -59.31 -40.16
C CYS A 518 31.90 -60.11 -40.04
#